data_AF-A0A8T5NDL6-F1
#
_entry.id   AF-A0A8T5NDL6-F1
#
_cell.length_a   1.000
_cell.length_b   1.000
_cell.length_c   1.000
_cell.angle_alpha   90.00
_cell.angle_beta   90.00
_cell.angle_gamma   90.00
#
_symmetry.space_group_name_H-M   'P 1'
#
loop_
_entity.id
_entity.type
_entity.pdbx_description
1 polymer ?
#
loop_
_entity_poly.entity_id
_entity_poly.type
_entity_poly.pdbx_seq_one_letter_code
_entity_poly.pdbx_strand_id
1 'polypeptide(L)' 'MQTLIICIDRDNDLGEKAGVSSPIIGRADNLDAAIKLAAADP' A
#
# COMPACT_ATOMS: atom_id res chain seq x y z
N MET A 1 15.73 18.67 1.88
CA MET A 1 14.27 18.64 1.63
C MET A 1 13.78 17.25 1.98
N GLN A 2 12.73 17.11 2.79
CA GLN A 2 12.15 15.80 3.12
C GLN A 2 10.87 15.62 2.30
N THR A 3 10.71 14.44 1.69
CA THR A 3 9.55 14.11 0.87
C THR A 3 8.60 13.23 1.67
N LEU A 4 7.37 13.68 1.85
CA LEU A 4 6.28 12.86 2.41
C LEU A 4 5.71 11.98 1.30
N ILE A 5 5.58 10.68 1.57
CA ILE A 5 4.95 9.70 0.67
C ILE A 5 3.77 9.10 1.41
N ILE A 6 2.61 9.10 0.76
CA ILE A 6 1.37 8.54 1.29
C ILE A 6 0.60 7.85 0.17
N CYS A 7 0.07 6.65 0.45
CA CYS A 7 -0.90 5.97 -0.41
C CYS A 7 -2.25 5.91 0.30
N ILE A 8 -3.28 6.34 -0.42
CA ILE A 8 -4.68 6.28 0.00
C ILE A 8 -5.36 5.23 -0.86
N ASP A 9 -5.80 4.15 -0.23
CA ASP A 9 -6.44 3.01 -0.89
C ASP A 9 -7.95 3.25 -1.00
N ARG A 10 -8.35 3.95 -2.06
CA ARG A 10 -9.74 4.46 -2.18
C ARG A 10 -10.75 3.34 -2.49
N ASP A 11 -10.34 2.34 -3.25
CA ASP A 11 -11.13 1.17 -3.63
C ASP A 11 -10.91 -0.03 -2.71
N ASN A 12 -10.07 0.13 -1.67
CA ASN A 12 -9.81 -0.89 -0.65
C ASN A 12 -9.11 -2.15 -1.20
N ASP A 13 -8.43 -2.07 -2.35
CA ASP A 13 -7.77 -3.22 -2.98
C ASP A 13 -6.62 -3.75 -2.11
N LEU A 14 -5.86 -2.86 -1.46
CA LEU A 14 -4.83 -3.26 -0.52
C LEU A 14 -5.44 -3.94 0.71
N GLY A 15 -6.59 -3.48 1.18
CA GLY A 15 -7.33 -4.10 2.27
C GLY A 15 -7.88 -5.48 1.91
N GLU A 16 -8.60 -5.58 0.79
CA GLU A 16 -9.35 -6.78 0.37
C GLU A 16 -8.43 -7.88 -0.16
N LYS A 17 -7.46 -7.53 -1.01
CA LYS A 17 -6.59 -8.50 -1.68
C LYS A 17 -5.31 -8.78 -0.89
N ALA A 18 -4.74 -7.75 -0.27
CA ALA A 18 -3.42 -7.85 0.38
C ALA A 18 -3.46 -7.83 1.92
N GLY A 19 -4.61 -7.57 2.55
CA GLY A 19 -4.73 -7.45 4.01
C GLY A 19 -3.95 -6.27 4.61
N VAL A 20 -3.68 -5.23 3.82
CA VAL A 20 -2.91 -4.05 4.23
C VAL A 20 -3.86 -2.88 4.50
N SER A 21 -3.76 -2.29 5.70
CA SER A 21 -4.55 -1.12 6.08
C SER A 21 -3.94 0.16 5.50
N SER A 22 -4.81 1.02 4.97
CA SER A 22 -4.46 2.38 4.50
C SER A 22 -4.97 3.45 5.49
N PRO A 23 -4.38 4.67 5.52
CA PRO A 23 -3.33 5.18 4.65
C PRO A 23 -1.92 4.66 5.01
N ILE A 24 -1.11 4.37 3.98
CA ILE A 24 0.27 3.88 4.16
C ILE A 24 1.23 5.06 4.02
N ILE A 25 2.10 5.25 5.02
CA ILE A 25 3.01 6.39 5.08
C ILE A 25 4.44 5.90 4.94
N GLY A 26 5.22 6.56 4.07
CA GLY A 26 6.64 6.28 3.89
C GLY A 26 6.95 5.30 2.76
N ARG A 27 8.13 5.45 2.16
CA ARG A 27 8.51 4.72 0.93
C ARG A 27 8.56 3.21 1.11
N ALA A 28 9.14 2.73 2.22
CA ALA A 28 9.35 1.31 2.47
C ALA A 28 7.99 0.59 2.60
N ASP A 29 7.13 1.09 3.48
CA ASP A 29 5.81 0.51 3.73
C ASP A 29 4.93 0.51 2.47
N ASN A 30 5.03 1.57 1.65
CA ASN A 30 4.34 1.62 0.35
C ASN A 30 4.84 0.56 -0.62
N LEU A 31 6.16 0.29 -0.64
CA LEU A 31 6.74 -0.74 -1.50
C LEU A 31 6.34 -2.14 -1.04
N ASP A 32 6.38 -2.40 0.26
CA ASP A 32 5.98 -3.70 0.82
C ASP A 32 4.50 -3.99 0.57
N ALA A 33 3.64 -2.98 0.71
CA ALA A 33 2.22 -3.08 0.40
C ALA A 33 1.97 -3.38 -1.08
N ALA A 34 2.69 -2.70 -1.98
CA ALA A 34 2.60 -2.96 -3.41
C ALA A 34 3.06 -4.37 -3.80
N ILE A 35 4.13 -4.88 -3.17
CA ILE A 35 4.61 -6.26 -3.39
C ILE A 35 3.57 -7.28 -2.90
N LYS A 36 2.99 -7.06 -1.72
CA LYS A 36 1.93 -7.93 -1.19
C LYS A 36 0.71 -7.98 -2.12
N LEU A 37 0.26 -6.82 -2.60
CA LEU A 37 -0.84 -6.75 -3.56
C LEU A 37 -0.50 -7.47 -4.86
N ALA A 38 0.66 -7.19 -5.45
CA ALA A 38 1.09 -7.84 -6.69
C ALA A 38 1.25 -9.37 -6.57
N ALA A 39 1.51 -9.89 -5.37
CA ALA A 39 1.61 -11.32 -5.11
C ALA A 39 0.25 -11.99 -4.83
N ALA A 40 -0.75 -11.22 -4.37
CA ALA A 40 -2.05 -11.73 -3.97
C ALA A 40 -3.15 -11.50 -5.03
N ASP A 41 -3.00 -10.49 -5.89
CA ASP A 41 -3.91 -10.19 -6.99
C ASP A 41 -3.68 -11.22 -8.14
N PRO A 42 -4.67 -12.04 -8.52
CA PRO A 42 -4.54 -13.09 -9.54
C PRO A 42 -4.31 -12.59 -10.98
#